data_AF-A0A5M6CB92-F1
#
_entry.id   AF-A0A5M6CB92-F1
#
_cell.length_a   1.000
_cell.length_b   1.000
_cell.length_c   1.000
_cell.angle_alpha   90.00
_cell.angle_beta   90.00
_cell.angle_gamma   90.00
#
_symmetry.space_group_name_H-M   'P 1'
#
loop_
_entity.id
_entity.type
_entity.pdbx_description
1 polymer ?
#
loop_
_entity_poly.entity_id
_entity_poly.type
_entity_poly.pdbx_seq_one_letter_code
_entity_poly.pdbx_strand_id
1 'polypeptide(L)'
;MKKYPGILLLTITLFAAFSFQTNPAAKKKKIDFKGSTFLAGGLAGNGKISAKEFESLMKQPLVSKDSQGVLHAVASYSFTYAERGAYEDSTGTLRIMTDYYTAESENGKLPEYYVNSLKERIKYGDTVYYFDVMASVADTGAARYHSLPLKLILTK
;
A
#
# COMPACT_ATOMS: atom_id res chain seq x y z
N MET A 1 -31.37 41.76 69.24
CA MET A 1 -30.18 42.57 68.88
C MET A 1 -28.92 41.89 69.40
N LYS A 2 -28.04 41.45 68.51
CA LYS A 2 -26.56 41.46 68.68
C LYS A 2 -25.97 41.23 67.30
N LYS A 3 -25.54 42.33 66.68
CA LYS A 3 -24.65 42.36 65.51
C LYS A 3 -23.24 42.07 66.00
N TYR A 4 -22.40 41.45 65.19
CA TYR A 4 -21.08 41.94 64.79
C TYR A 4 -20.48 41.02 63.71
N PRO A 5 -19.55 41.54 62.89
CA PRO A 5 -19.45 41.27 61.47
C PRO A 5 -18.11 40.63 61.09
N GLY A 6 -17.96 40.29 59.82
CA GLY A 6 -16.71 40.40 59.07
C GLY A 6 -15.48 39.66 59.59
N ILE A 7 -15.17 38.51 58.97
CA ILE A 7 -13.79 38.18 58.64
C ILE A 7 -13.71 37.87 57.14
N LEU A 8 -13.04 38.80 56.49
CA LEU A 8 -12.48 38.76 55.15
C LEU A 8 -11.22 37.86 55.19
N LEU A 9 -11.07 36.95 54.23
CA LEU A 9 -9.87 36.68 53.40
C LEU A 9 -9.63 35.20 53.07
N LEU A 10 -9.57 34.97 51.75
CA LEU A 10 -8.55 34.21 51.03
C LEU A 10 -8.57 32.68 51.16
N THR A 11 -9.02 31.99 50.10
CA THR A 11 -8.27 30.84 49.58
C THR A 11 -8.65 30.52 48.13
N ILE A 12 -7.75 30.92 47.23
CA ILE A 12 -7.20 30.14 46.12
C ILE A 12 -8.22 29.67 45.06
N THR A 13 -8.27 30.47 43.99
CA THR A 13 -8.65 30.11 42.63
C THR A 13 -7.97 28.79 42.20
N LEU A 14 -8.76 27.72 42.14
CA LEU A 14 -8.39 26.45 41.54
C LEU A 14 -8.47 26.58 40.01
N PHE A 15 -7.49 27.26 39.41
CA PHE A 15 -7.29 27.22 37.96
C PHE A 15 -6.71 25.83 37.65
N ALA A 16 -7.60 24.89 37.30
CA ALA A 16 -7.20 23.59 36.79
C ALA A 16 -6.43 23.82 35.49
N ALA A 17 -5.11 23.76 35.59
CA ALA A 17 -4.22 23.57 34.46
C ALA A 17 -4.55 22.20 33.86
N PHE A 18 -5.52 22.17 32.94
CA PHE A 18 -5.59 21.14 31.92
C PHE A 18 -4.35 21.32 31.04
N SER A 19 -3.24 20.75 31.48
CA SER A 19 -2.07 20.54 30.65
C SER A 19 -2.52 19.65 29.49
N PHE A 20 -2.69 20.24 28.32
CA PHE A 20 -2.77 19.49 27.07
C PHE A 20 -1.47 18.71 26.94
N GLN A 21 -1.50 17.45 27.38
CA GLN A 21 -0.45 16.49 27.10
C GLN A 21 -0.53 16.19 25.60
N THR A 22 0.15 17.01 24.81
CA THR A 22 0.42 16.74 23.40
C THR A 22 1.25 15.46 23.39
N ASN A 23 0.58 14.33 23.17
CA ASN A 23 1.25 13.07 22.92
C ASN A 23 2.18 13.33 21.74
N PRO A 24 3.53 13.30 21.90
CA PRO A 24 4.42 13.58 20.81
C PRO A 24 4.08 12.59 19.70
N ALA A 25 3.64 13.12 18.55
CA ALA A 25 3.18 12.30 17.43
C ALA A 25 4.18 11.16 17.23
N ALA A 26 3.72 9.92 17.43
CA ALA A 26 4.57 8.75 17.35
C ALA A 26 5.32 8.81 16.01
N LYS A 27 6.64 8.97 16.07
CA LYS A 27 7.48 9.05 14.86
C LYS A 27 7.22 7.78 14.05
N LYS A 28 6.64 7.92 12.85
CA LYS A 28 6.37 6.79 11.94
C LYS A 28 7.68 6.00 11.78
N LYS A 29 7.70 4.74 12.21
CA LYS A 29 8.85 3.86 12.03
C LYS A 29 9.15 3.75 10.53
N LYS A 30 10.39 4.03 10.14
CA LYS A 30 10.84 3.89 8.75
C LYS A 30 10.84 2.39 8.41
N ILE A 31 10.18 2.02 7.32
CA ILE A 31 10.18 0.65 6.81
C ILE A 31 11.59 0.34 6.27
N ASP A 32 12.16 -0.78 6.71
CA ASP A 32 13.44 -1.29 6.23
C ASP A 32 13.18 -2.38 5.17
N PHE A 33 13.53 -2.09 3.92
CA PHE A 33 13.33 -3.00 2.79
C PHE A 33 14.57 -3.86 2.57
N LYS A 34 14.39 -5.18 2.52
CA LYS A 34 15.51 -6.15 2.45
C LYS A 34 15.58 -6.95 1.15
N GLY A 35 14.70 -6.66 0.19
CA GLY A 35 14.71 -7.31 -1.11
C GLY A 35 13.98 -6.50 -2.17
N SER A 36 14.04 -6.96 -3.41
CA SER A 36 13.33 -6.40 -4.56
C SER A 36 12.28 -7.39 -5.06
N THR A 37 11.08 -6.92 -5.38
CA THR A 37 9.97 -7.78 -5.82
C THR A 37 9.98 -7.97 -7.33
N PHE A 38 9.68 -9.18 -7.79
CA PHE A 38 9.65 -9.58 -9.19
C PHE A 38 8.45 -10.49 -9.52
N LEU A 39 7.99 -10.40 -10.77
CA LEU A 39 7.13 -11.38 -11.43
C LEU A 39 7.97 -12.43 -12.17
N ALA A 40 7.30 -13.46 -12.69
CA ALA A 40 7.89 -14.50 -13.53
C ALA A 40 9.12 -15.18 -12.90
N GLY A 41 9.03 -15.52 -11.61
CA GLY A 41 10.12 -16.21 -10.91
C GLY A 41 11.43 -15.41 -10.80
N GLY A 42 11.37 -14.07 -10.86
CA GLY A 42 12.56 -13.21 -10.71
C GLY A 42 13.03 -12.53 -11.98
N LEU A 43 12.32 -12.72 -13.11
CA LEU A 43 12.72 -12.19 -14.42
C LEU A 43 12.16 -10.79 -14.70
N ALA A 44 10.95 -10.50 -14.23
CA ALA A 44 10.25 -9.24 -14.52
C ALA A 44 10.25 -8.33 -13.29
N GLY A 45 11.17 -7.36 -13.26
CA GLY A 45 11.27 -6.32 -12.23
C GLY A 45 10.54 -5.03 -12.60
N ASN A 46 10.79 -3.96 -11.83
CA ASN A 46 10.25 -2.64 -12.11
C ASN A 46 10.53 -2.19 -13.56
N GLY A 47 9.53 -1.63 -14.25
CA GLY A 47 9.73 -1.09 -15.59
C GLY A 47 8.55 -1.29 -16.54
N LYS A 48 8.85 -1.73 -17.76
CA LYS A 48 7.88 -1.94 -18.83
C LYS A 48 7.71 -3.44 -19.08
N ILE A 49 6.47 -3.84 -19.37
CA ILE A 49 6.12 -5.21 -19.75
C ILE A 49 4.98 -5.14 -20.77
N SER A 50 4.92 -6.05 -21.74
CA SER A 50 3.80 -6.05 -22.68
C SER A 50 2.50 -6.42 -21.95
N ALA A 51 1.37 -5.84 -22.37
CA ALA A 51 0.06 -6.13 -21.79
C ALA A 51 -0.26 -7.64 -21.83
N LYS A 52 0.07 -8.30 -22.96
CA LYS A 52 -0.11 -9.75 -23.15
C LYS A 52 0.76 -10.58 -22.22
N GLU A 53 2.02 -10.20 -22.05
CA GLU A 53 2.93 -10.88 -21.13
C GLU A 53 2.44 -10.73 -19.69
N PHE A 54 2.04 -9.52 -19.29
CA PHE A 54 1.45 -9.29 -17.97
C PHE A 54 0.21 -10.15 -17.73
N GLU A 55 -0.72 -10.21 -18.69
CA GLU A 55 -1.91 -11.05 -18.61
C GLU A 55 -1.56 -12.53 -18.37
N SER A 56 -0.51 -13.04 -19.03
CA SER A 56 -0.05 -14.42 -18.84
C SER A 56 0.60 -14.67 -17.47
N LEU A 57 1.21 -13.64 -16.88
CA LEU A 57 2.03 -13.75 -15.67
C LEU A 57 1.31 -13.35 -14.38
N MET A 58 0.26 -12.54 -14.44
CA MET A 58 -0.39 -11.98 -13.24
C MET A 58 -0.98 -13.02 -12.29
N LYS A 59 -1.21 -14.26 -12.76
CA LYS A 59 -1.63 -15.41 -11.94
C LYS A 59 -0.49 -16.05 -11.14
N GLN A 60 0.75 -15.79 -11.53
CA GLN A 60 1.92 -16.39 -10.90
C GLN A 60 2.20 -15.72 -9.55
N PRO A 61 2.72 -16.47 -8.57
CA PRO A 61 3.15 -15.87 -7.32
C PRO A 61 4.33 -14.92 -7.56
N LEU A 62 4.40 -13.87 -6.75
CA LEU A 62 5.57 -12.99 -6.71
C LEU A 62 6.74 -13.65 -5.97
N VAL A 63 7.94 -13.20 -6.31
CA VAL A 63 9.16 -13.54 -5.55
C VAL A 63 9.89 -12.27 -5.14
N SER A 64 10.59 -12.34 -4.02
CA SER A 64 11.52 -11.29 -3.57
C SER A 64 12.94 -11.78 -3.73
N LYS A 65 13.80 -10.96 -4.33
CA LYS A 65 15.24 -11.21 -4.44
C LYS A 65 15.97 -10.39 -3.40
N ASP A 66 16.70 -11.05 -2.49
CA ASP A 66 17.49 -10.35 -1.47
C ASP A 66 18.81 -9.80 -2.04
N SER A 67 19.62 -9.18 -1.17
CA SER A 67 20.92 -8.61 -1.55
C SER A 67 21.98 -9.66 -1.93
N GLN A 68 21.77 -10.93 -1.57
CA GLN A 68 22.62 -12.06 -1.95
C GLN A 68 22.15 -12.73 -3.24
N GLY A 69 21.04 -12.26 -3.83
CA GLY A 69 20.47 -12.80 -5.05
C GLY A 69 19.57 -14.01 -4.84
N VAL A 70 19.30 -14.40 -3.59
CA VAL A 70 18.43 -15.53 -3.25
C VAL A 70 16.97 -15.13 -3.43
N LEU A 71 16.19 -16.03 -4.01
CA LEU A 71 14.76 -15.85 -4.23
C LEU A 71 13.97 -16.39 -3.04
N HIS A 72 13.07 -15.57 -2.54
CA HIS A 72 12.18 -15.83 -1.42
C HIS A 72 10.72 -15.71 -1.86
N ALA A 73 9.86 -16.60 -1.37
CA ALA A 73 8.44 -16.53 -1.66
C ALA A 73 7.78 -15.30 -1.03
N VAL A 74 6.94 -14.61 -1.80
CA VAL A 74 6.10 -13.53 -1.27
C VAL A 74 4.87 -14.12 -0.59
N ALA A 75 4.66 -13.77 0.68
CA ALA A 75 3.53 -14.23 1.48
C ALA A 75 2.27 -13.37 1.27
N SER A 76 2.45 -12.05 1.16
CA SER A 76 1.35 -11.12 0.95
C SER A 76 1.80 -9.83 0.26
N TYR A 77 0.85 -9.14 -0.38
CA TYR A 77 0.98 -7.80 -0.93
C TYR A 77 -0.39 -7.18 -1.15
N SER A 78 -0.40 -5.85 -1.27
CA SER A 78 -1.52 -5.09 -1.82
C SER A 78 -1.24 -4.79 -3.30
N PHE A 79 -2.30 -4.74 -4.09
CA PHE A 79 -2.24 -4.57 -5.54
C PHE A 79 -3.13 -3.42 -5.98
N THR A 80 -2.64 -2.62 -6.93
CA THR A 80 -3.40 -1.58 -7.63
C THR A 80 -3.25 -1.71 -9.14
N TYR A 81 -4.37 -1.72 -9.85
CA TYR A 81 -4.43 -1.49 -11.29
C TYR A 81 -4.91 -0.07 -11.56
N ALA A 82 -4.09 0.72 -12.24
CA ALA A 82 -4.40 2.08 -12.67
C ALA A 82 -4.79 2.04 -14.16
N GLU A 83 -6.09 1.97 -14.40
CA GLU A 83 -6.71 1.89 -15.72
C GLU A 83 -6.90 3.28 -16.31
N ARG A 84 -6.48 3.52 -17.56
CA ARG A 84 -6.78 4.78 -18.25
C ARG A 84 -8.10 4.65 -19.01
N GLY A 85 -9.08 5.48 -18.67
CA GLY A 85 -10.37 5.56 -19.36
C GLY A 85 -10.55 6.89 -20.08
N ALA A 86 -11.38 6.88 -21.13
CA ALA A 86 -11.87 8.11 -21.77
C ALA A 86 -13.26 8.43 -21.20
N TYR A 87 -13.40 9.63 -20.66
CA TYR A 87 -14.60 10.10 -19.98
C TYR A 87 -15.04 11.43 -20.56
N GLU A 88 -16.35 11.67 -20.57
CA GLU A 88 -16.92 12.95 -20.92
C GLU A 88 -17.02 13.83 -19.67
N ASP A 89 -16.56 15.07 -19.73
CA ASP A 89 -16.77 16.04 -18.66
C ASP A 89 -18.18 16.67 -18.74
N SER A 90 -18.51 17.52 -17.77
CA SER A 90 -19.84 18.16 -17.69
C SER A 90 -20.18 19.06 -18.89
N THR A 91 -19.23 19.35 -19.77
CA THR A 91 -19.41 20.18 -20.97
C THR A 91 -19.49 19.37 -22.26
N GLY A 92 -19.44 18.04 -22.18
CA GLY A 92 -19.37 17.18 -23.37
C GLY A 92 -17.96 16.95 -23.89
N THR A 93 -16.92 17.39 -23.16
CA THR A 93 -15.53 17.29 -23.64
C THR A 93 -14.88 16.00 -23.14
N LEU A 94 -14.31 15.22 -24.06
CA LEU A 94 -13.56 14.02 -23.74
C LEU A 94 -12.26 14.34 -22.98
N ARG A 95 -12.02 13.62 -21.88
CA ARG A 95 -10.81 13.67 -21.05
C ARG A 95 -10.32 12.26 -20.73
N ILE A 96 -9.01 12.12 -20.57
CA ILE A 96 -8.42 10.88 -20.07
C ILE A 96 -8.34 10.97 -18.55
N MET A 97 -8.93 9.99 -17.87
CA MET A 97 -8.85 9.85 -16.41
C MET A 97 -8.30 8.47 -16.05
N THR A 98 -7.86 8.33 -14.81
CA THR A 98 -7.32 7.07 -14.29
C THR A 98 -8.23 6.54 -13.20
N ASP A 99 -8.72 5.32 -13.39
CA ASP A 99 -9.45 4.56 -12.38
C ASP A 99 -8.49 3.64 -11.64
N TYR A 100 -8.70 3.50 -10.33
CA TYR A 100 -7.88 2.67 -9.48
C TYR A 100 -8.69 1.51 -8.93
N TYR A 101 -8.28 0.30 -9.28
CA TYR A 101 -8.83 -0.93 -8.74
C TYR A 101 -7.80 -1.54 -7.80
N THR A 102 -8.24 -1.94 -6.61
CA THR A 102 -7.33 -2.45 -5.58
C THR A 102 -7.76 -3.82 -5.08
N ALA A 103 -6.78 -4.64 -4.71
CA ALA A 103 -7.00 -5.96 -4.12
C ALA A 103 -5.87 -6.31 -3.14
N GLU A 104 -6.20 -7.12 -2.15
CA GLU A 104 -5.21 -7.79 -1.32
C GLU A 104 -4.91 -9.17 -1.89
N SER A 105 -3.66 -9.60 -1.79
CA SER A 105 -3.28 -10.95 -2.21
C SER A 105 -3.82 -12.03 -1.28
N GLU A 106 -4.10 -13.20 -1.83
CA GLU A 106 -4.38 -14.44 -1.09
C GLU A 106 -3.20 -15.40 -1.25
N ASN A 107 -2.49 -15.72 -0.16
CA ASN A 107 -1.34 -16.63 -0.17
C ASN A 107 -0.27 -16.27 -1.23
N GLY A 108 0.07 -14.99 -1.34
CA GLY A 108 1.08 -14.50 -2.29
C GLY A 108 0.63 -14.45 -3.75
N LYS A 109 -0.67 -14.61 -4.02
CA LYS A 109 -1.26 -14.54 -5.37
C LYS A 109 -2.41 -13.55 -5.42
N LEU A 110 -2.70 -13.01 -6.60
CA LEU A 110 -3.92 -12.23 -6.81
C LEU A 110 -5.14 -13.16 -6.67
N PRO A 111 -6.21 -12.73 -5.99
CA PRO A 111 -7.44 -13.51 -5.93
C PRO A 111 -7.98 -13.83 -7.32
N GLU A 112 -8.43 -15.06 -7.54
CA GLU A 112 -8.85 -15.52 -8.87
C GLU A 112 -10.03 -14.70 -9.43
N TYR A 113 -10.96 -14.26 -8.57
CA TYR A 113 -12.05 -13.37 -8.98
C TYR A 113 -11.52 -12.06 -9.56
N TYR A 114 -10.47 -11.51 -8.94
CA TYR A 114 -9.87 -10.25 -9.35
C TYR A 114 -9.11 -10.41 -10.66
N VAL A 115 -8.35 -11.50 -10.78
CA VAL A 115 -7.67 -11.84 -12.03
C VAL A 115 -8.66 -11.96 -13.20
N ASN A 116 -9.78 -12.64 -13.00
CA ASN A 116 -10.78 -12.80 -14.06
C ASN A 116 -11.43 -11.46 -14.43
N SER A 117 -11.71 -10.58 -13.47
CA SER A 117 -12.20 -9.23 -13.76
C SER A 117 -11.19 -8.35 -14.51
N LEU A 118 -9.89 -8.58 -14.30
CA LEU A 118 -8.82 -7.75 -14.84
C LEU A 118 -8.45 -8.14 -16.28
N LYS A 119 -8.54 -9.43 -16.64
CA LYS A 119 -8.22 -9.94 -17.99
C LYS A 119 -8.88 -9.13 -19.11
N GLU A 120 -10.15 -8.78 -18.92
CA GLU A 120 -10.94 -8.06 -19.93
C GLU A 120 -10.60 -6.56 -20.00
N ARG A 121 -9.81 -6.04 -19.05
CA ARG A 121 -9.47 -4.63 -18.88
C ARG A 121 -8.02 -4.30 -19.22
N ILE A 122 -7.15 -5.32 -19.25
CA ILE A 122 -5.72 -5.15 -19.50
C ILE A 122 -5.49 -4.51 -20.87
N LYS A 123 -4.84 -3.35 -20.86
CA LYS A 123 -4.50 -2.61 -22.08
C LYS A 123 -3.18 -1.85 -21.91
N TYR A 124 -2.53 -1.58 -23.04
CA TYR A 124 -1.29 -0.83 -23.05
C TYR A 124 -1.52 0.61 -22.55
N GLY A 125 -0.52 1.17 -21.90
CA GLY A 125 -0.56 2.51 -21.33
C GLY A 125 -1.05 2.54 -19.87
N ASP A 126 -1.61 1.45 -19.36
CA ASP A 126 -2.03 1.31 -17.97
C ASP A 126 -0.84 0.96 -17.06
N THR A 127 -1.03 1.10 -15.75
CA THR A 127 0.01 0.83 -14.76
C THR A 127 -0.46 -0.18 -13.73
N VAL A 128 0.41 -1.13 -13.42
CA VAL A 128 0.22 -2.12 -12.36
C VAL A 128 1.18 -1.80 -11.22
N TYR A 129 0.70 -1.91 -9.99
CA TYR A 129 1.50 -1.64 -8.80
C TYR A 129 1.25 -2.65 -7.69
N TYR A 130 2.30 -3.33 -7.26
CA TYR A 130 2.34 -4.21 -6.09
C TYR A 130 3.08 -3.50 -4.97
N PHE A 131 2.45 -3.35 -3.81
CA PHE A 131 3.00 -2.63 -2.67
C PHE A 131 2.69 -3.36 -1.35
N ASP A 132 3.27 -2.88 -0.26
CA ASP A 132 3.23 -3.55 1.05
C ASP A 132 3.60 -5.04 0.97
N VAL A 133 4.63 -5.33 0.16
CA VAL A 133 5.07 -6.68 -0.16
C VAL A 133 5.82 -7.29 1.02
N MET A 134 5.32 -8.43 1.53
CA MET A 134 5.95 -9.22 2.58
C MET A 134 6.51 -10.52 2.00
N ALA A 135 7.81 -10.72 2.11
CA ALA A 135 8.48 -11.97 1.72
C ALA A 135 8.88 -12.78 2.96
N SER A 136 8.97 -14.10 2.79
CA SER A 136 9.35 -15.04 3.86
C SER A 136 10.85 -15.33 3.82
N VAL A 137 11.55 -15.27 4.95
CA VAL A 137 13.01 -15.51 5.06
C VAL A 137 13.37 -17.00 4.88
N ALA A 138 12.40 -17.89 5.09
CA ALA A 138 12.54 -19.33 4.93
C ALA A 138 11.22 -19.92 4.40
N ASP A 139 11.30 -21.10 3.79
CA ASP A 139 10.13 -21.86 3.32
C ASP A 139 9.15 -22.22 4.47
N THR A 140 9.60 -22.10 5.72
CA THR A 140 8.79 -22.32 6.93
C THR A 140 7.87 -21.14 7.29
N GLY A 141 8.00 -19.97 6.64
CA GLY A 141 7.09 -18.83 6.79
C GLY A 141 7.14 -18.08 8.14
N ALA A 142 8.01 -18.49 9.08
CA ALA A 142 8.04 -17.98 10.44
C ALA A 142 8.60 -16.54 10.57
N ALA A 143 9.46 -16.12 9.65
CA ALA A 143 10.04 -14.77 9.62
C ALA A 143 9.71 -14.10 8.29
N ARG A 144 9.24 -12.85 8.36
CA ARG A 144 8.87 -12.03 7.19
C ARG A 144 9.66 -10.73 7.15
N TYR A 145 9.85 -10.20 5.96
CA TYR A 145 10.48 -8.89 5.73
C TYR A 145 9.79 -8.12 4.61
N HIS A 146 9.94 -6.79 4.65
CA HIS A 146 9.43 -5.92 3.60
C HIS A 146 10.31 -6.00 2.36
N SER A 147 9.70 -6.27 1.21
CA SER A 147 10.34 -6.19 -0.11
C SER A 147 9.94 -4.88 -0.80
N LEU A 148 10.83 -4.34 -1.63
CA LEU A 148 10.54 -3.15 -2.43
C LEU A 148 9.33 -3.40 -3.34
N PRO A 149 8.47 -2.39 -3.58
CA PRO A 149 7.32 -2.55 -4.43
C PRO A 149 7.71 -2.83 -5.90
N LEU A 150 6.75 -3.39 -6.65
CA LEU A 150 6.88 -3.66 -8.09
C LEU A 150 5.88 -2.79 -8.86
N LYS A 151 6.39 -1.92 -9.72
CA LYS A 151 5.64 -1.05 -10.62
C LYS A 151 5.93 -1.42 -12.06
N LEU A 152 4.87 -1.69 -12.82
CA LEU A 152 4.94 -2.08 -14.22
C LEU A 152 4.06 -1.16 -15.06
N ILE A 153 4.62 -0.64 -16.15
CA ILE A 153 3.90 0.12 -17.16
C ILE A 153 3.62 -0.83 -18.32
N LEU A 154 2.34 -1.01 -18.64
CA LEU A 154 1.95 -1.92 -19.70
C LEU A 154 2.25 -1.30 -21.06
N THR A 155 2.95 -2.02 -21.91
CA THR A 155 3.22 -1.63 -23.29
C THR A 155 2.40 -2.44 -24.27
N LYS A 156 2.45 -2.04 -25.54
CA LYS A 156 1.97 -2.88 -26.63
C LYS A 156 2.72 -4.21 -26.65
#